data_AF-A0A9D5K5R1-F1
#
_entry.id   AF-A0A9D5K5R1-F1
#
_cell.length_a   1.000
_cell.length_b   1.000
_cell.length_c   1.000
_cell.angle_alpha   90.00
_cell.angle_beta   90.00
_cell.angle_gamma   90.00
#
_symmetry.space_group_name_H-M   'P 1'
#
loop_
_entity.id
_entity.type
_entity.pdbx_description
1 polymer ?
#
loop_
_entity_poly.entity_id
_entity_poly.type
_entity_poly.pdbx_seq_one_letter_code
_entity_poly.pdbx_strand_id
1 'polypeptide(L)'
;MAAMAERYDPAEEILRYIDQHGVVDKDKSLARRGVKGGSRRSRGKKRSDREVLDLHGLITEEAERRVRMAVDRCRRRGIYELLIIHGRGYHSGEAGPVLKKMVRRMLAIELCHLIRDFVTASPRDGGGGATIVRFR
;
A
#
# COMPACT_ATOMS: atom_id res chain seq x y z
N MET A 1 32.81 -23.82 14.75
CA MET A 1 32.04 -23.46 13.53
C MET A 1 30.61 -23.16 13.95
N ALA A 2 30.27 -21.90 14.21
CA ALA A 2 28.90 -21.51 14.53
C ALA A 2 28.14 -21.27 13.21
N ALA A 3 27.34 -22.26 12.79
CA ALA A 3 26.48 -22.15 11.63
C ALA A 3 25.32 -21.19 11.92
N MET A 4 24.99 -20.41 10.90
CA MET A 4 24.19 -19.20 10.92
C MET A 4 22.78 -19.42 11.47
N ALA A 5 22.46 -18.76 12.58
CA ALA A 5 21.07 -18.47 12.91
C ALA A 5 20.60 -17.41 11.91
N GLU A 6 20.02 -17.84 10.78
CA GLU A 6 19.20 -16.96 9.97
C GLU A 6 18.13 -16.36 10.89
N ARG A 7 18.26 -15.07 11.20
CA ARG A 7 17.32 -14.36 12.05
C ARG A 7 15.96 -14.45 11.37
N TYR A 8 15.04 -15.17 11.99
CA TYR A 8 13.64 -15.13 11.64
C TYR A 8 13.14 -13.69 11.75
N ASP A 9 12.85 -13.05 10.62
CA ASP A 9 12.16 -11.76 10.56
C ASP A 9 10.70 -12.02 10.15
N PRO A 10 9.76 -12.03 11.12
CA PRO A 10 8.33 -12.22 10.83
C PRO A 10 7.80 -11.22 9.80
N ALA A 11 8.41 -10.02 9.70
CA ALA A 11 8.00 -9.00 8.73
C ALA A 11 8.26 -9.46 7.30
N GLU A 12 9.44 -10.01 7.02
CA GLU A 12 9.81 -10.50 5.69
C GLU A 12 8.93 -11.69 5.29
N GLU A 13 8.59 -12.58 6.23
CA GLU A 13 7.67 -13.70 5.95
C GLU A 13 6.27 -13.21 5.57
N ILE A 14 5.72 -12.26 6.33
CA ILE A 14 4.42 -11.64 6.04
C ILE A 14 4.45 -10.96 4.66
N LEU A 15 5.50 -10.21 4.36
CA LEU A 15 5.66 -9.53 3.07
C LEU A 15 5.76 -10.51 1.91
N ARG A 16 6.50 -11.60 2.08
CA ARG A 16 6.62 -12.68 1.08
C ARG A 16 5.28 -13.37 0.86
N TYR A 17 4.53 -13.64 1.93
CA TYR A 17 3.20 -14.21 1.86
C TYR A 17 2.22 -13.29 1.09
N ILE A 18 2.25 -11.98 1.37
CA ILE A 18 1.44 -10.99 0.67
C ILE A 18 1.84 -10.86 -0.81
N ASP A 19 3.13 -10.96 -1.16
CA ASP A 19 3.56 -10.92 -2.56
C ASP A 19 3.09 -12.15 -3.34
N GLN A 20 3.16 -13.33 -2.72
CA GLN A 20 2.74 -14.59 -3.33
C GLN A 20 1.21 -14.74 -3.44
N HIS A 21 0.46 -14.31 -2.42
CA HIS A 21 -0.98 -14.58 -2.31
C HIS A 21 -1.86 -13.33 -2.46
N GLY A 22 -1.27 -12.14 -2.45
CA GLY A 22 -2.00 -10.88 -2.38
C GLY A 22 -2.65 -10.64 -1.01
N VAL A 23 -3.19 -9.44 -0.80
CA VAL A 23 -4.03 -9.16 0.37
C VAL A 23 -5.43 -9.65 0.07
N VAL A 24 -5.87 -10.71 0.77
CA VAL A 24 -7.22 -11.25 0.62
C VAL A 24 -8.20 -10.30 1.30
N ASP A 25 -9.05 -9.69 0.49
CA ASP A 25 -10.16 -8.85 0.94
C ASP A 25 -11.24 -9.73 1.58
N LYS A 26 -11.14 -9.92 2.91
CA LYS A 26 -12.08 -10.76 3.68
C LYS A 26 -13.51 -10.21 3.62
N ASP A 27 -13.68 -8.90 3.43
CA ASP A 27 -14.98 -8.24 3.29
C ASP A 27 -15.67 -8.56 1.95
N LYS A 28 -14.91 -8.95 0.92
CA LYS A 28 -15.48 -9.36 -0.38
C LYS A 28 -16.15 -10.73 -0.33
N SER A 29 -15.88 -11.55 0.68
CA SER A 29 -16.39 -12.92 0.79
C SER A 29 -17.86 -13.02 1.24
N LEU A 30 -18.42 -11.95 1.84
CA LEU A 30 -19.85 -11.90 2.20
C LEU A 30 -20.77 -11.55 1.01
N ALA A 31 -20.22 -11.14 -0.14
CA ALA A 31 -21.02 -10.72 -1.30
C ALA A 31 -21.43 -11.89 -2.24
N ARG A 32 -21.10 -13.15 -1.92
CA ARG A 32 -21.35 -14.30 -2.81
C ARG A 32 -22.49 -15.23 -2.39
N ARG A 33 -23.52 -14.72 -1.71
CA ARG A 33 -24.81 -15.42 -1.60
C ARG A 33 -25.92 -14.54 -2.17
N GLY A 34 -26.18 -14.81 -3.45
CA GLY A 34 -27.30 -14.45 -4.32
C GLY A 34 -28.21 -13.27 -3.97
N VAL A 35 -28.24 -12.26 -4.85
CA VAL A 35 -29.47 -11.53 -5.22
C VAL A 35 -29.37 -11.09 -6.68
N LYS A 36 -30.27 -11.59 -7.54
CA LYS A 36 -30.61 -10.96 -8.83
C LYS A 36 -31.41 -9.69 -8.54
N GLY A 37 -31.07 -8.57 -9.16
CA GLY A 37 -32.02 -7.47 -9.37
C GLY A 37 -31.52 -6.07 -9.03
N GLY A 38 -31.69 -5.16 -10.00
CA GLY A 38 -31.87 -3.73 -9.76
C GLY A 38 -30.66 -2.85 -10.05
N SER A 39 -30.72 -2.14 -11.18
CA SER A 39 -29.94 -0.92 -11.43
C SER A 39 -30.26 0.13 -10.36
N ARG A 40 -29.58 0.07 -9.21
CA ARG A 40 -29.46 1.23 -8.33
C ARG A 40 -28.25 2.01 -8.81
N ARG A 41 -28.52 3.04 -9.62
CA ARG A 41 -27.62 4.20 -9.70
C ARG A 41 -27.49 4.75 -8.29
N SER A 42 -26.54 4.23 -7.53
CA SER A 42 -26.08 4.92 -6.33
C SER A 42 -25.49 6.22 -6.86
N ARG A 43 -26.11 7.33 -6.46
CA ARG A 43 -25.46 8.64 -6.48
C ARG A 43 -24.27 8.53 -5.54
N GLY A 44 -23.20 7.90 -6.02
CA GLY A 44 -22.00 7.63 -5.26
C GLY A 44 -21.40 8.97 -4.86
N LYS A 45 -21.30 9.18 -3.55
CA LYS A 45 -20.42 10.17 -2.92
C LYS A 45 -19.16 10.30 -3.79
N LYS A 46 -18.88 11.49 -4.32
CA LYS A 46 -17.79 11.72 -5.28
C LYS A 46 -16.54 11.00 -4.80
N ARG A 47 -16.16 9.93 -5.49
CA ARG A 47 -14.96 9.11 -5.23
C ARG A 47 -13.69 9.85 -5.70
N SER A 48 -13.61 11.16 -5.52
CA SER A 48 -12.65 12.03 -6.20
C SER A 48 -11.47 12.48 -5.35
N ASP A 49 -11.52 12.30 -4.04
CA ASP A 49 -10.52 12.88 -3.16
C ASP A 49 -9.34 11.91 -3.05
N ARG A 50 -8.35 12.13 -3.92
CA ARG A 50 -7.07 11.44 -3.96
C ARG A 50 -5.94 12.42 -3.63
N GLU A 51 -5.10 12.10 -2.65
CA GLU A 51 -3.81 12.77 -2.42
C GLU A 51 -2.70 12.01 -3.14
N VAL A 52 -1.67 12.72 -3.60
CA VAL A 52 -0.48 12.11 -4.23
C VAL A 52 0.74 12.47 -3.39
N LEU A 53 1.52 11.46 -3.02
CA LEU A 53 2.79 11.59 -2.32
C LEU A 53 3.90 11.08 -3.20
N ASP A 54 4.81 11.97 -3.60
CA ASP A 54 6.00 11.61 -4.34
C ASP A 54 7.20 11.43 -3.39
N LEU A 55 7.84 10.27 -3.50
CA LEU A 55 9.01 9.86 -2.73
C LEU A 55 10.23 9.60 -3.62
N HIS A 56 10.14 9.83 -4.94
CA HIS A 56 11.25 9.52 -5.84
C HIS A 56 12.53 10.25 -5.39
N GLY A 57 13.66 9.53 -5.39
CA GLY A 57 14.96 10.11 -5.05
C GLY A 57 15.15 10.49 -3.58
N LEU A 58 14.15 10.29 -2.71
CA LEU A 58 14.32 10.53 -1.28
C LEU A 58 15.11 9.40 -0.62
N ILE A 59 15.86 9.76 0.40
CA ILE A 59 16.46 8.79 1.32
C ILE A 59 15.36 8.14 2.17
N THR A 60 15.60 6.90 2.61
CA THR A 60 14.61 6.07 3.31
C THR A 60 14.00 6.79 4.52
N GLU A 61 14.82 7.39 5.37
CA GLU A 61 14.36 8.04 6.62
C GLU A 61 13.41 9.23 6.37
N GLU A 62 13.73 10.06 5.38
CA GLU A 62 12.87 11.18 4.98
C GLU A 62 11.57 10.67 4.34
N ALA A 63 11.68 9.63 3.51
CA ALA A 63 10.52 9.02 2.87
C ALA A 63 9.55 8.41 3.90
N GLU A 64 10.06 7.69 4.92
CA GLU A 64 9.23 7.15 6.00
C GLU A 64 8.45 8.26 6.73
N ARG A 65 9.13 9.35 7.08
CA ARG A 65 8.51 10.48 7.78
C ARG A 65 7.38 11.07 6.94
N ARG A 66 7.62 11.27 5.65
CA ARG A 66 6.60 11.79 4.73
C ARG A 66 5.41 10.86 4.56
N VAL A 67 5.63 9.54 4.54
CA VAL A 67 4.54 8.55 4.50
C VAL A 67 3.67 8.64 5.75
N ARG A 68 4.27 8.65 6.95
CA ARG A 68 3.53 8.79 8.22
C ARG A 68 2.69 10.07 8.23
N MET A 69 3.30 11.19 7.86
CA MET A 69 2.61 12.48 7.79
C MET A 69 1.48 12.49 6.75
N ALA A 70 1.68 11.90 5.57
CA ALA A 70 0.65 11.87 4.53
C ALA A 70 -0.56 11.01 4.93
N VAL A 71 -0.31 9.83 5.51
CA VAL A 71 -1.35 8.93 6.02
C VAL A 71 -2.19 9.62 7.09
N ASP A 72 -1.54 10.27 8.05
CA ASP A 72 -2.23 11.01 9.10
C ASP A 72 -3.01 12.23 8.54
N ARG A 73 -2.41 13.03 7.65
CA ARG A 73 -3.11 14.14 6.97
C ARG A 73 -4.33 13.66 6.21
N CYS A 74 -4.23 12.57 5.44
CA CYS A 74 -5.33 12.01 4.67
C CYS A 74 -6.49 11.61 5.58
N ARG A 75 -6.20 10.95 6.70
CA ARG A 75 -7.21 10.54 7.68
C ARG A 75 -7.91 11.74 8.31
N ARG A 76 -7.15 12.75 8.74
CA ARG A 76 -7.74 13.97 9.34
C ARG A 76 -8.63 14.73 8.35
N ARG A 77 -8.25 14.75 7.07
CA ARG A 77 -8.98 15.45 6.01
C ARG A 77 -10.11 14.62 5.39
N GLY A 78 -10.28 13.36 5.80
CA GLY A 78 -11.28 12.46 5.22
C GLY A 78 -11.00 12.10 3.75
N ILE A 79 -9.74 12.13 3.32
CA ILE A 79 -9.31 11.76 1.98
C ILE A 79 -9.47 10.24 1.82
N TYR A 80 -10.06 9.83 0.71
CA TYR A 80 -10.38 8.42 0.48
C TYR A 80 -9.16 7.59 0.08
N GLU A 81 -8.29 8.18 -0.75
CA GLU A 81 -7.19 7.47 -1.40
C GLU A 81 -5.89 8.28 -1.38
N LEU A 82 -4.77 7.61 -1.12
CA LEU A 82 -3.43 8.17 -1.24
C LEU A 82 -2.64 7.36 -2.27
N LEU A 83 -2.12 8.03 -3.30
CA LEU A 83 -1.20 7.46 -4.28
C LEU A 83 0.23 7.79 -3.86
N ILE A 84 1.01 6.76 -3.48
CA ILE A 84 2.41 6.90 -3.10
C ILE A 84 3.28 6.50 -4.30
N ILE A 85 4.01 7.46 -4.86
CA ILE A 85 4.96 7.24 -5.95
C ILE A 85 6.34 7.06 -5.32
N HIS A 86 6.84 5.83 -5.29
CA HIS A 86 8.16 5.49 -4.73
C HIS A 86 9.21 5.21 -5.80
N GLY A 87 8.81 5.25 -7.08
CA GLY A 87 9.67 4.97 -8.22
C GLY A 87 9.87 3.46 -8.47
N ARG A 88 10.33 3.13 -9.68
CA ARG A 88 10.52 1.74 -10.14
C ARG A 88 11.84 1.11 -9.66
N GLY A 89 12.76 1.90 -9.12
CA GLY A 89 14.04 1.41 -8.57
C GLY A 89 15.11 1.05 -9.59
N TYR A 90 15.04 1.54 -10.83
CA TYR A 90 16.05 1.24 -11.86
C TYR A 90 17.46 1.76 -11.55
N HIS A 91 17.60 2.73 -10.64
CA HIS A 91 18.88 3.34 -10.27
C HIS A 91 19.47 2.78 -8.97
N SER A 92 18.82 1.81 -8.33
CA SER A 92 19.22 1.33 -7.00
C SER A 92 20.34 0.28 -7.00
N GLY A 93 20.90 -0.08 -8.15
CA GLY A 93 21.89 -1.16 -8.25
C GLY A 93 21.39 -2.49 -7.67
N GLU A 94 22.27 -3.24 -7.00
CA GLU A 94 21.95 -4.54 -6.36
C GLU A 94 20.93 -4.44 -5.21
N ALA A 95 20.71 -3.25 -4.63
CA ALA A 95 19.80 -3.07 -3.50
C ALA A 95 18.30 -3.14 -3.90
N GLY A 96 17.99 -3.06 -5.21
CA GLY A 96 16.63 -3.11 -5.72
C GLY A 96 15.74 -1.93 -5.26
N PRO A 97 14.41 -2.00 -5.39
CA PRO A 97 13.53 -0.87 -5.11
C PRO A 97 13.36 -0.65 -3.59
N VAL A 98 14.35 -0.03 -2.94
CA VAL A 98 14.41 0.19 -1.48
C VAL A 98 13.14 0.86 -0.96
N LEU A 99 12.71 1.96 -1.59
CA LEU A 99 11.52 2.69 -1.15
C LEU A 99 10.23 1.87 -1.32
N LYS A 100 10.14 1.01 -2.33
CA LYS A 100 8.99 0.09 -2.50
C LYS A 100 8.90 -0.87 -1.31
N LYS A 101 10.02 -1.48 -0.93
CA LYS A 101 10.07 -2.42 0.21
C LYS A 101 9.71 -1.72 1.51
N MET A 102 10.30 -0.55 1.76
CA MET A 102 10.01 0.27 2.93
C MET A 102 8.51 0.64 3.01
N VAL A 103 7.93 1.20 1.94
CA VAL A 103 6.51 1.62 1.93
C VAL A 103 5.60 0.43 2.22
N ARG A 104 5.84 -0.73 1.60
CA ARG A 104 5.04 -1.93 1.83
C ARG A 104 5.14 -2.42 3.27
N ARG A 105 6.34 -2.46 3.85
CA ARG A 105 6.57 -2.86 5.25
C ARG A 105 5.80 -1.95 6.21
N MET A 106 5.91 -0.63 6.02
CA MET A 106 5.19 0.33 6.85
C MET A 106 3.68 0.14 6.77
N LEU A 107 3.11 0.00 5.57
CA LEU A 107 1.66 -0.17 5.38
C LEU A 107 1.14 -1.50 5.94
N ALA A 108 1.92 -2.58 5.82
CA ALA A 108 1.53 -3.90 6.28
C ALA A 108 1.65 -4.08 7.81
N ILE A 109 2.59 -3.41 8.45
CA ILE A 109 2.95 -3.66 9.85
C ILE A 109 2.65 -2.44 10.72
N GLU A 110 3.27 -1.30 10.42
CA GLU A 110 3.20 -0.11 11.27
C GLU A 110 1.85 0.63 11.13
N LEU A 111 1.34 0.76 9.91
CA LEU A 111 0.21 1.62 9.56
C LEU A 111 -1.06 0.82 9.21
N CYS A 112 -1.03 -0.51 9.33
CA CYS A 112 -2.13 -1.39 8.91
C CYS A 112 -3.47 -1.08 9.63
N HIS A 113 -3.39 -0.60 10.87
CA HIS A 113 -4.56 -0.22 11.67
C HIS A 113 -5.21 1.10 11.24
N LEU A 114 -4.50 1.93 10.46
CA LEU A 114 -4.92 3.25 10.02
C LEU A 114 -5.59 3.24 8.64
N ILE A 115 -5.40 2.16 7.89
CA ILE A 115 -5.83 2.00 6.50
C ILE A 115 -6.82 0.84 6.37
N ARG A 116 -7.54 0.80 5.25
CA ARG A 116 -8.40 -0.32 4.88
C ARG A 116 -7.62 -1.35 4.09
N ASP A 117 -6.95 -0.90 3.03
CA ASP A 117 -6.18 -1.75 2.12
C ASP A 117 -5.08 -0.93 1.41
N PHE A 118 -4.12 -1.63 0.82
CA PHE A 118 -3.17 -1.04 -0.12
C PHE A 118 -2.87 -2.02 -1.27
N VAL A 119 -2.65 -1.48 -2.47
CA VAL A 119 -2.41 -2.26 -3.69
C VAL A 119 -1.37 -1.59 -4.57
N THR A 120 -0.69 -2.35 -5.41
CA THR A 120 0.14 -1.78 -6.48
C THR A 120 -0.74 -0.94 -7.42
N ALA A 121 -0.26 0.23 -7.82
CA ALA A 121 -0.99 1.14 -8.68
C ALA A 121 -1.21 0.55 -10.08
N SER A 122 -2.24 1.04 -10.78
CA SER A 122 -2.47 0.67 -12.18
C SER A 122 -1.35 1.23 -13.09
N PRO A 123 -1.13 0.70 -14.31
CA PRO A 123 -0.13 1.27 -15.23
C PRO A 123 -0.31 2.76 -15.51
N ARG A 124 -1.56 3.27 -15.50
CA ARG A 124 -1.87 4.69 -15.69
C ARG A 124 -1.46 5.56 -14.49
N ASP A 125 -1.37 4.96 -13.31
CA ASP A 125 -1.04 5.62 -12.04
C ASP A 125 0.42 5.37 -11.61
N GLY A 126 1.27 4.84 -12.49
CA GLY A 126 2.69 4.57 -12.20
C GLY A 126 3.06 3.09 -12.00
N GLY A 127 2.08 2.19 -12.05
CA GLY A 127 2.29 0.74 -12.05
C GLY A 127 3.10 0.24 -10.84
N GLY A 128 4.06 -0.63 -11.09
CA GLY A 128 4.96 -1.16 -10.05
C GLY A 128 5.86 -0.14 -9.34
N GLY A 129 5.87 1.12 -9.80
CA GLY A 129 6.56 2.24 -9.16
C GLY A 129 5.69 3.07 -8.22
N ALA A 130 4.43 2.67 -8.02
CA ALA A 130 3.51 3.36 -7.13
C ALA A 130 2.60 2.38 -6.37
N THR A 131 2.15 2.83 -5.20
CA THR A 131 1.24 2.10 -4.31
C THR A 131 0.04 2.96 -3.99
N ILE A 132 -1.16 2.41 -4.19
CA ILE A 132 -2.42 3.03 -3.79
C ILE A 132 -2.77 2.56 -2.39
N VAL A 133 -3.12 3.49 -1.51
CA VAL A 133 -3.55 3.26 -0.13
C VAL A 133 -4.98 3.78 0.03
N ARG A 134 -5.85 3.00 0.65
CA ARG A 134 -7.26 3.38 0.88
C ARG A 134 -7.56 3.44 2.37
N PHE A 135 -8.23 4.50 2.79
CA PHE A 135 -8.59 4.73 4.19
C PHE A 135 -10.00 4.20 4.49
N ARG A 136 -10.30 3.98 5.78
CA ARG A 136 -11.61 3.52 6.27
C ARG A 136 -12.62 4.65 6.32
#